data_AF-A0A7W7BT47-F1
#
_entry.id   AF-A0A7W7BT47-F1
#
_cell.length_a   1.000
_cell.length_b   1.000
_cell.length_c   1.000
_cell.angle_alpha   90.00
_cell.angle_beta   90.00
_cell.angle_gamma   90.00
#
_symmetry.space_group_name_H-M   'P 1'
#
loop_
_entity.id
_entity.type
_entity.pdbx_description
1 polymer ?
#
loop_
_entity_poly.entity_id
_entity_poly.type
_entity_poly.pdbx_seq_one_letter_code
_entity_poly.pdbx_strand_id
1 'polypeptide(L)' 'MGIDVDRLTCRLFRRAAATTVFNNVSLDAARLLLGHARAETTLGYIKEDDEVPEATAVALEARYPFGLGRQ' A
#
# COMPACT_ATOMS: atom_id res chain seq x y z
N MET A 1 3.93 8.94 -14.44
CA MET A 1 4.38 10.04 -13.57
C MET A 1 5.35 9.47 -12.55
N GLY A 2 6.61 9.92 -12.55
CA GLY A 2 7.61 9.45 -11.58
C GLY A 2 7.31 10.00 -10.20
N ILE A 3 7.32 9.15 -9.18
CA ILE A 3 7.25 9.61 -7.80
C ILE A 3 8.49 10.46 -7.56
N ASP A 4 8.27 11.71 -7.16
CA ASP A 4 9.33 12.58 -6.69
C ASP A 4 9.88 12.00 -5.39
N VAL A 5 11.00 11.28 -5.49
CA VAL A 5 11.61 10.51 -4.39
C VAL A 5 11.99 11.42 -3.23
N ASP A 6 12.28 12.69 -3.50
CA ASP A 6 12.57 13.69 -2.47
C ASP A 6 11.32 14.13 -1.70
N ARG A 7 10.12 13.82 -2.21
CA ARG A 7 8.82 14.03 -1.55
C ARG A 7 8.23 12.76 -0.94
N LEU A 8 8.89 11.60 -1.07
CA LEU A 8 8.45 10.33 -0.51
C LEU A 8 8.59 10.33 1.02
N THR A 9 7.57 10.85 1.69
CA THR A 9 7.47 10.72 3.14
C THR A 9 7.09 9.29 3.52
N CYS A 10 7.49 8.85 4.73
CA CYS A 10 7.03 7.58 5.31
C CYS A 10 5.49 7.43 5.28
N ARG A 11 4.78 8.56 5.36
CA ARG A 11 3.32 8.62 5.28
C ARG A 11 2.81 8.24 3.89
N LEU A 12 3.41 8.78 2.83
CA LEU A 12 3.04 8.46 1.44
C LEU A 12 3.36 7.00 1.11
N PHE A 13 4.49 6.49 1.60
CA PHE A 13 4.84 5.08 1.41
C PHE A 13 3.83 4.13 2.05
N ARG A 14 3.48 4.36 3.33
CA ARG A 14 2.45 3.56 4.02
C ARG A 14 1.10 3.63 3.32
N ARG A 15 0.76 4.81 2.79
CA ARG A 15 -0.47 5.01 2.02
C ARG A 15 -0.46 4.16 0.74
N ALA A 16 0.60 4.25 -0.06
CA ALA A 16 0.73 3.48 -1.30
C ALA A 16 0.64 1.97 -1.02
N ALA A 17 1.37 1.49 -0.01
CA ALA A 17 1.32 0.08 0.39
C ALA A 17 -0.09 -0.36 0.80
N ALA A 18 -0.80 0.45 1.59
CA ALA A 18 -2.17 0.14 1.99
C ALA A 18 -3.15 0.15 0.81
N THR A 19 -2.99 1.07 -0.14
CA THR A 19 -3.77 1.08 -1.39
C THR A 19 -3.53 -0.20 -2.20
N THR A 20 -2.26 -0.62 -2.38
CA THR A 20 -1.94 -1.89 -3.07
C THR A 20 -2.63 -3.08 -2.43
N VAL A 21 -2.54 -3.19 -1.10
CA VAL A 21 -3.12 -4.30 -0.34
C VAL A 21 -4.65 -4.30 -0.41
N PHE A 22 -5.28 -3.13 -0.36
CA PHE A 22 -6.73 -3.01 -0.54
C PHE A 22 -7.18 -3.49 -1.93
N ASN A 23 -6.49 -3.04 -2.98
CA ASN A 23 -6.85 -3.36 -4.37
C ASN A 23 -6.63 -4.85 -4.72
N ASN A 24 -5.68 -5.53 -4.07
CA ASN A 24 -5.31 -6.91 -4.42
C ASN A 24 -5.72 -7.97 -3.39
N VAL A 25 -5.99 -7.58 -2.13
CA VAL A 25 -6.24 -8.52 -1.03
C VAL A 25 -7.57 -8.23 -0.36
N SER A 26 -7.64 -7.22 0.52
CA SER A 26 -8.87 -6.84 1.22
C SER A 26 -8.71 -5.52 1.99
N LEU A 27 -9.83 -4.89 2.30
CA LEU A 27 -9.89 -3.70 3.16
C LEU A 27 -9.39 -3.97 4.58
N ASP A 28 -9.65 -5.16 5.13
CA ASP A 28 -9.18 -5.52 6.47
C ASP A 28 -7.66 -5.67 6.55
N ALA A 29 -7.03 -6.25 5.52
CA ALA A 29 -5.57 -6.35 5.46
C ALA A 29 -4.93 -4.95 5.38
N ALA A 30 -5.48 -4.05 4.57
CA ALA A 30 -5.02 -2.67 4.48
C ALA A 30 -5.23 -1.91 5.81
N ARG A 31 -6.36 -2.14 6.49
CA ARG A 31 -6.67 -1.55 7.81
C ARG A 31 -5.67 -1.99 8.87
N LEU A 32 -5.33 -3.27 8.91
CA LEU A 32 -4.32 -3.82 9.84
C LEU A 32 -2.94 -3.25 9.54
N LEU A 33 -2.56 -3.13 8.27
CA LEU A 33 -1.28 -2.55 7.86
C LEU A 33 -1.13 -1.07 8.26
N LEU A 34 -2.22 -0.31 8.23
CA LEU A 34 -2.24 1.08 8.70
C LEU A 34 -2.44 1.23 10.22
N GLY A 35 -2.74 0.14 10.93
CA GLY A 35 -3.06 0.17 12.36
C GLY A 35 -4.36 0.92 12.67
N HIS A 36 -5.31 0.96 11.73
CA HIS A 36 -6.57 1.66 11.91
C HIS A 36 -7.59 0.82 12.69
N ALA A 37 -8.25 1.45 13.67
CA ALA A 37 -9.29 0.80 14.45
C ALA A 37 -10.57 0.54 13.65
N ARG A 38 -10.90 1.41 12.68
CA ARG A 38 -12.13 1.34 11.88
C ARG A 38 -11.83 1.30 10.38
N ALA A 39 -12.69 0.61 9.62
CA ALA A 39 -12.58 0.49 8.18
C ALA A 39 -12.82 1.83 7.47
N GLU A 40 -13.74 2.66 7.97
CA GLU A 40 -14.04 3.98 7.38
C GLU A 40 -12.80 4.90 7.34
N THR A 41 -11.96 4.85 8.39
CA THR A 41 -10.70 5.60 8.45
C THR A 41 -9.72 5.16 7.37
N THR A 42 -9.75 3.87 7.01
CA THR A 42 -8.90 3.30 5.95
C THR A 42 -9.37 3.74 4.58
N LEU A 43 -10.69 3.73 4.33
CA LEU A 43 -11.27 4.20 3.07
C LEU A 43 -11.03 5.71 2.82
N GLY A 44 -11.06 6.55 3.86
CA GLY A 44 -10.68 7.97 3.72
C GLY A 44 -9.18 8.20 3.51
N TYR A 45 -8.36 7.18 3.79
CA TYR A 45 -6.91 7.24 3.64
C TYR A 45 -6.45 6.72 2.27
N ILE A 46 -7.10 5.68 1.77
CA ILE A 46 -6.87 5.11 0.45
C ILE A 46 -7.57 6.03 -0.58
N LYS A 47 -6.88 6.38 -1.66
CA LYS A 47 -7.54 6.98 -2.82
C LYS A 47 -7.84 5.85 -3.79
N GLU A 48 -9.10 5.74 -4.20
CA GLU A 48 -9.43 5.04 -5.45
C GLU A 48 -8.69 5.77 -6.56
N ASP A 49 -7.92 5.03 -7.33
CA ASP A 49 -7.04 5.50 -8.39
C ASP A 49 -5.88 6.42 -7.96
N ASP A 50 -4.75 5.78 -7.70
CA ASP A 50 -3.46 6.23 -8.23
C ASP A 50 -2.65 4.95 -8.47
N GLU A 51 -2.38 4.60 -9.73
CA GLU A 51 -1.51 3.48 -10.10
C GLU A 51 -0.25 3.50 -9.24
N VAL A 52 0.01 2.41 -8.50
CA VAL A 52 1.20 2.31 -7.66
C VAL A 52 2.39 2.18 -8.60
N PRO A 53 3.32 3.15 -8.63
CA PRO A 53 4.40 3.14 -9.59
C PRO A 53 5.30 1.91 -9.39
N GLU A 54 5.72 1.30 -10.49
CA GLU A 54 6.42 0.02 -10.53
C GLU A 54 7.61 -0.04 -9.55
N ALA A 55 8.40 1.03 -9.45
CA ALA A 55 9.52 1.10 -8.52
C ALA A 55 9.12 0.94 -7.05
N THR A 56 7.93 1.43 -6.66
CA THR A 56 7.40 1.27 -5.29
C THR A 56 6.88 -0.15 -5.08
N ALA A 57 6.24 -0.74 -6.09
CA ALA A 57 5.81 -2.14 -6.05
C ALA A 57 7.02 -3.07 -5.87
N VAL A 58 8.08 -2.89 -6.67
CA VAL A 58 9.34 -3.65 -6.56
C VAL A 58 10.00 -3.45 -5.19
N ALA A 59 10.03 -2.23 -4.66
CA ALA A 59 10.59 -1.96 -3.33
C ALA A 59 9.79 -2.64 -2.20
N LEU A 60 8.47 -2.71 -2.34
CA LEU A 60 7.59 -3.41 -1.41
C LEU A 60 7.79 -4.92 -1.49
N GLU A 61 7.86 -5.49 -2.69
CA GLU A 61 8.13 -6.93 -2.91
C GLU A 61 9.49 -7.36 -2.35
N ALA A 62 10.52 -6.53 -2.52
CA ALA A 62 11.86 -6.81 -1.99
C ALA A 62 11.89 -6.78 -0.44
N ARG A 63 11.09 -5.91 0.18
CA ARG A 63 11.09 -5.73 1.65
C ARG A 63 10.08 -6.62 2.37
N TYR A 64 9.00 -6.97 1.69
CA TYR A 64 7.95 -7.86 2.15
C TYR A 64 7.66 -8.86 1.02
N PRO A 65 8.45 -9.95 0.91
CA PRO A 65 8.17 -11.00 -0.07
C PRO A 65 6.87 -11.69 0.34
N PHE A 66 5.73 -11.17 -0.11
CA PHE A 66 4.44 -11.83 0.02
C PHE A 66 4.56 -13.16 -0.75
N GLY A 67 4.40 -14.27 -0.04
CA GLY A 67 4.91 -15.57 -0.47
C GLY A 67 4.49 -16.03 -1.87
N LEU A 68 5.48 -16.22 -2.74
CA LEU A 68 5.47 -17.19 -3.85
C LEU A 68 5.46 -18.64 -3.30
N GLY A 69 4.55 -18.94 -2.37
CA GLY A 69 4.60 -20.17 -1.57
C GLY A 69 3.28 -20.54 -0.93
N ARG A 70 2.27 -20.87 -1.75
CA ARG A 70 1.37 -22.00 -1.49
C ARG A 70 1.00 -22.64 -2.84
N GLN A 71 1.67 -23.75 -3.13
CA GLN A 71 1.11 -24.84 -3.92
C GLN A 71 -0.04 -25.48 -3.16
#